data_AF-A0A9E5KKF7-F1
#
_entry.id   AF-A0A9E5KKF7-F1
#
_cell.length_a   1.000
_cell.length_b   1.000
_cell.length_c   1.000
_cell.angle_alpha   90.00
_cell.angle_beta   90.00
_cell.angle_gamma   90.00
#
_symmetry.space_group_name_H-M   'P 1'
#
loop_
_entity.id
_entity.type
_entity.pdbx_description
1 polymer ?
#
loop_
_entity_poly.entity_id
_entity_poly.type
_entity_poly.pdbx_seq_one_letter_code
_entity_poly.pdbx_strand_id
1 'polypeptide(L)'
;MKKQVSITLLCLSLLIVTSLHVDLKHEENGLLLVVDEYPIDVVGITQNQWNKLTRNCDSVQKLSSDQATYKLAKKLIQSYSPPSSESAQIASAWSIDGWIMAEVEFNELFPAVVLIKNTGDDAYIVPQALWSGYTKPWKAAPYIRQYLARQAKEMPATLLKCFEPVSQSFR
;
A
#
# COMPACT_ATOMS: atom_id res chain seq x y z
N MET A 1 35.59 -8.70 41.11
CA MET A 1 34.12 -8.79 40.94
C MET A 1 33.78 -10.14 40.30
N LYS A 2 32.82 -10.90 40.84
CA LYS A 2 32.45 -12.21 40.26
C LYS A 2 31.82 -11.99 38.88
N LYS A 3 32.33 -12.65 37.83
CA LYS A 3 31.84 -12.52 36.44
C LYS A 3 30.31 -12.62 36.31
N GLN A 4 29.69 -13.46 37.15
CA GLN A 4 28.24 -13.63 37.23
C GLN A 4 27.51 -12.33 37.57
N VAL A 5 28.02 -11.53 38.52
CA VAL A 5 27.41 -10.25 38.91
C VAL A 5 27.46 -9.26 37.77
N SER A 6 28.58 -9.17 37.05
CA SER A 6 28.72 -8.28 35.89
C SER A 6 27.79 -8.67 34.73
N ILE A 7 27.61 -9.97 34.47
CA ILE A 7 26.69 -10.45 33.44
C ILE A 7 25.25 -10.12 33.81
N THR A 8 24.84 -10.38 35.07
CA THR A 8 23.49 -10.05 35.53
C THR A 8 23.21 -8.56 35.44
N LEU A 9 24.16 -7.70 35.83
CA LEU A 9 24.02 -6.25 35.76
C LEU A 9 23.91 -5.76 34.31
N LEU A 10 24.71 -6.34 33.40
CA LEU A 10 24.65 -6.04 31.98
C LEU A 10 23.28 -6.41 31.39
N CYS A 11 22.79 -7.64 31.63
CA CYS A 11 21.48 -8.06 31.16
C CYS A 11 20.35 -7.19 31.72
N LEU A 12 20.39 -6.84 33.01
CA LEU A 12 19.39 -5.99 33.63
C LEU A 12 19.41 -4.58 33.03
N SER A 13 20.59 -4.00 32.84
CA SER A 13 20.73 -2.69 32.21
C SER A 13 20.21 -2.69 30.77
N LEU A 14 20.48 -3.75 30.00
CA LEU A 14 19.99 -3.89 28.63
C LEU A 14 18.47 -3.96 28.59
N LEU A 15 17.86 -4.74 29.47
CA LEU A 15 16.41 -4.85 29.58
C LEU A 15 15.77 -3.49 29.91
N ILE A 16 16.29 -2.79 30.93
CA ILE A 16 15.77 -1.47 31.33
C ILE A 16 15.86 -0.48 30.16
N VAL A 17 17.02 -0.40 29.49
CA VAL A 17 17.21 0.50 28.34
C VAL A 17 16.23 0.12 27.22
N THR A 18 16.09 -1.16 26.89
CA THR A 18 15.16 -1.58 25.83
C THR A 18 13.70 -1.25 26.16
N SER A 19 13.27 -1.43 27.41
CA SER A 19 11.89 -1.13 27.83
C SER A 19 11.58 0.37 27.86
N LEU A 20 12.59 1.24 27.93
CA LEU A 20 12.39 2.70 27.87
C LEU A 20 12.23 3.20 26.43
N HIS A 21 12.81 2.50 25.45
CA HIS A 21 12.85 2.93 24.06
C HIS A 21 11.89 2.16 23.15
N VAL A 22 11.47 0.95 23.54
CA VAL A 22 10.65 0.05 22.72
C VAL A 22 9.30 -0.19 23.38
N ASP A 23 8.24 0.19 22.68
CA ASP A 23 6.86 -0.03 23.08
C ASP A 23 6.09 -0.77 21.98
N LEU A 24 5.02 -1.45 22.36
CA LEU A 24 4.15 -2.16 21.44
C LEU A 24 2.74 -1.58 21.54
N LYS A 25 2.34 -0.81 20.54
CA LYS A 25 1.04 -0.12 20.52
C LYS A 25 0.03 -0.85 19.66
N HIS A 26 -1.16 -1.01 20.21
CA HIS A 26 -2.32 -1.50 19.47
C HIS A 26 -3.15 -0.31 19.00
N GLU A 27 -3.35 -0.21 17.70
CA GLU A 27 -4.14 0.82 17.05
C GLU A 27 -5.34 0.16 16.36
N GLU A 28 -6.33 0.95 15.94
CA GLU A 28 -7.54 0.44 15.26
C GLU A 28 -7.25 -0.48 14.07
N ASN A 29 -6.11 -0.23 13.38
CA ASN A 29 -5.73 -0.94 12.17
C ASN A 29 -4.65 -2.02 12.38
N GLY A 30 -4.24 -2.28 13.62
CA GLY A 30 -3.32 -3.38 13.95
C GLY A 30 -2.28 -3.06 15.02
N LEU A 31 -1.13 -3.72 14.91
CA LEU A 31 -0.05 -3.65 15.89
C LEU A 31 1.15 -2.87 15.32
N LEU A 32 1.66 -1.92 16.09
CA LEU A 32 2.85 -1.14 15.76
C LEU A 32 3.93 -1.36 16.82
N LEU A 33 5.16 -1.59 16.37
CA LEU A 33 6.34 -1.49 17.22
C LEU A 33 6.76 -0.02 17.25
N VAL A 34 6.80 0.60 18.42
CA VAL A 34 7.22 1.99 18.57
C VAL A 34 8.63 1.99 19.14
N VAL A 35 9.56 2.63 18.43
CA VAL A 35 10.95 2.81 18.89
C VAL A 35 11.21 4.31 18.96
N ASP A 36 11.50 4.85 20.15
CA ASP A 36 11.72 6.28 20.36
C ASP A 36 10.59 7.15 19.79
N GLU A 37 9.34 6.79 20.08
CA GLU A 37 8.12 7.43 19.56
C GLU A 37 7.87 7.26 18.05
N TYR A 38 8.78 6.61 17.31
CA TYR A 38 8.57 6.29 15.89
C TYR A 38 7.82 4.98 15.71
N PRO A 39 6.58 5.00 15.18
CA PRO A 39 5.81 3.79 14.91
C PRO A 39 6.34 3.05 13.68
N ILE A 40 6.48 1.73 13.81
CA ILE A 40 6.97 0.82 12.79
C ILE A 40 5.98 -0.33 12.61
N ASP A 41 5.45 -0.46 11.39
CA ASP A 41 4.58 -1.56 10.99
C ASP A 41 5.39 -2.81 10.62
N VAL A 42 5.91 -3.50 11.64
CA VAL A 42 6.71 -4.73 11.47
C VAL A 42 5.91 -5.84 10.78
N VAL A 43 4.60 -5.92 11.08
CA VAL A 43 3.69 -6.92 10.49
C VAL A 43 3.55 -6.67 9.00
N GLY A 44 3.20 -5.45 8.60
CA GLY A 44 3.07 -5.07 7.19
C GLY A 44 4.39 -5.17 6.43
N ILE A 45 5.52 -4.78 7.03
CA ILE A 45 6.84 -4.97 6.41
C ILE A 45 7.07 -6.46 6.10
N THR A 46 6.85 -7.33 7.08
CA THR A 46 7.04 -8.78 6.93
C THR A 46 6.10 -9.37 5.87
N GLN A 47 4.81 -9.01 5.91
CA GLN A 47 3.82 -9.42 4.91
C GLN A 47 4.21 -8.96 3.50
N ASN A 48 4.71 -7.73 3.35
CA ASN A 48 5.10 -7.21 2.06
C ASN A 48 6.31 -7.96 1.49
N GLN A 49 7.31 -8.26 2.33
CA GLN A 49 8.48 -9.03 1.90
C GLN A 49 8.09 -10.45 1.52
N TRP A 50 7.26 -11.11 2.33
CA TRP A 50 6.75 -12.44 2.00
C TRP A 50 5.98 -12.45 0.67
N ASN A 51 5.12 -11.47 0.44
CA ASN A 51 4.40 -11.34 -0.83
C ASN A 51 5.36 -11.13 -2.02
N LYS A 52 6.42 -10.32 -1.88
CA LYS A 52 7.42 -10.13 -2.94
C LYS A 52 8.14 -11.42 -3.33
N LEU A 53 8.42 -12.27 -2.34
CA LEU A 53 9.10 -13.55 -2.56
C LEU A 53 8.19 -14.62 -3.17
N THR A 54 6.88 -14.54 -2.94
CA THR A 54 5.92 -15.60 -3.29
C THR A 54 4.96 -15.24 -4.41
N ARG A 55 4.85 -13.97 -4.80
CA ARG A 55 3.96 -13.55 -5.89
C ARG A 55 4.48 -14.02 -7.24
N ASN A 56 3.55 -14.43 -8.11
CA ASN A 56 3.79 -14.56 -9.54
C ASN A 56 3.07 -13.37 -10.22
N CYS A 57 3.79 -12.63 -11.06
CA CYS A 57 3.27 -11.46 -11.79
C CYS A 57 3.35 -11.61 -13.31
N ASP A 58 3.55 -12.82 -13.83
CA ASP A 58 3.79 -13.07 -15.26
C ASP A 58 2.58 -12.66 -16.11
N SER A 59 1.37 -12.77 -15.56
CA SER A 59 0.12 -12.38 -16.22
C SER A 59 -0.29 -10.93 -15.94
N VAL A 60 0.44 -10.20 -15.10
CA VAL A 60 0.13 -8.81 -14.76
C VAL A 60 1.04 -7.88 -15.55
N GLN A 61 0.43 -7.09 -16.41
CA GLN A 61 1.16 -6.10 -17.20
C GLN A 61 1.24 -4.78 -16.44
N LYS A 62 2.46 -4.23 -16.28
CA LYS A 62 2.60 -2.82 -15.90
C LYS A 62 2.30 -1.95 -17.11
N LEU A 63 1.37 -1.02 -16.97
CA LEU A 63 0.94 -0.14 -18.05
C LEU A 63 1.94 1.00 -18.26
N SER A 64 2.24 1.29 -19.53
CA SER A 64 3.03 2.44 -19.96
C SER A 64 2.13 3.57 -20.45
N SER A 65 2.60 4.81 -20.35
CA SER A 65 1.80 6.02 -20.61
C SER A 65 1.37 6.20 -22.08
N ASP A 66 2.04 5.52 -23.00
CA ASP A 66 1.74 5.48 -24.43
C ASP A 66 0.55 4.56 -24.76
N GLN A 67 0.29 3.55 -23.92
CA GLN A 67 -0.75 2.56 -24.14
C GLN A 67 -2.17 3.15 -24.03
N ALA A 68 -3.08 2.68 -24.88
CA ALA A 68 -4.48 3.12 -24.88
C ALA A 68 -5.17 2.87 -23.54
N THR A 69 -4.90 1.72 -22.90
CA THR A 69 -5.44 1.35 -21.59
C THR A 69 -5.05 2.34 -20.50
N TYR A 70 -3.81 2.85 -20.52
CA TYR A 70 -3.35 3.87 -19.59
C TYR A 70 -4.08 5.20 -19.80
N LYS A 71 -4.19 5.64 -21.06
CA LYS A 71 -4.87 6.89 -21.43
C LYS A 71 -6.35 6.84 -21.07
N LEU A 72 -7.00 5.70 -21.28
CA LEU A 72 -8.37 5.43 -20.86
C LEU A 72 -8.51 5.55 -19.35
N ALA A 73 -7.64 4.89 -18.58
CA ALA A 73 -7.66 4.98 -17.13
C ALA A 73 -7.48 6.41 -16.63
N LYS A 74 -6.49 7.14 -17.18
CA LYS A 74 -6.24 8.54 -16.84
C LYS A 74 -7.46 9.42 -17.12
N LYS A 75 -8.06 9.30 -18.31
CA LYS A 75 -9.24 10.08 -18.68
C LYS A 75 -10.41 9.80 -17.74
N LEU A 76 -10.67 8.52 -17.45
CA LEU A 76 -11.76 8.10 -16.57
C LEU A 76 -11.59 8.67 -15.15
N ILE A 77 -10.38 8.61 -14.60
CA ILE A 77 -10.05 9.19 -13.30
C ILE A 77 -10.24 10.71 -13.31
N GLN A 78 -9.73 11.40 -14.33
CA GLN A 78 -9.86 12.86 -14.44
C GLN A 78 -11.33 13.30 -14.52
N SER A 79 -12.19 12.50 -15.15
CA SER A 79 -13.62 12.78 -15.27
C SER A 79 -14.49 12.35 -14.09
N TYR A 80 -13.95 11.66 -13.08
CA TYR A 80 -14.76 11.01 -12.05
C TYR A 80 -15.42 11.99 -11.07
N SER A 81 -14.68 13.01 -10.60
CA SER A 81 -15.22 14.07 -9.73
C SER A 81 -14.52 15.42 -9.96
N PRO A 82 -14.75 16.06 -11.12
CA PRO A 82 -14.21 17.39 -11.40
C PRO A 82 -14.77 18.45 -10.44
N PRO A 83 -14.03 19.52 -10.14
CA PRO A 83 -12.74 19.89 -10.74
C PRO A 83 -11.53 19.19 -10.10
N SER A 84 -11.65 18.73 -8.86
CA SER A 84 -10.48 18.27 -8.08
C SER A 84 -9.81 17.02 -8.69
N SER A 85 -10.53 16.19 -9.45
CA SER A 85 -9.94 15.03 -10.14
C SER A 85 -9.17 15.37 -11.43
N GLU A 86 -9.31 16.56 -12.01
CA GLU A 86 -8.67 16.92 -13.30
C GLU A 86 -7.14 16.89 -13.22
N SER A 87 -6.58 17.18 -12.05
CA SER A 87 -5.13 17.18 -11.79
C SER A 87 -4.50 15.79 -11.76
N ALA A 88 -5.29 14.71 -11.82
CA ALA A 88 -4.84 13.34 -11.67
C ALA A 88 -3.61 13.00 -12.52
N GLN A 89 -2.53 12.59 -11.84
CA GLN A 89 -1.35 11.99 -12.44
C GLN A 89 -1.21 10.56 -11.98
N ILE A 90 -1.28 9.63 -12.92
CA ILE A 90 -1.01 8.22 -12.62
C ILE A 90 0.50 8.08 -12.39
N ALA A 91 0.89 7.70 -11.16
CA ALA A 91 2.27 7.39 -10.80
C ALA A 91 2.69 6.01 -11.34
N SER A 92 1.75 5.06 -11.32
CA SER A 92 1.92 3.74 -11.92
C SER A 92 0.56 3.06 -12.11
N ALA A 93 0.49 2.13 -13.07
CA ALA A 93 -0.71 1.33 -13.27
C ALA A 93 -0.36 -0.09 -13.70
N TRP A 94 -1.24 -1.04 -13.36
CA TRP A 94 -1.14 -2.44 -13.72
C TRP A 94 -2.47 -2.94 -14.25
N SER A 95 -2.44 -3.93 -15.13
CA SER A 95 -3.65 -4.54 -15.68
C SER A 95 -3.55 -6.05 -15.84
N ILE A 96 -4.70 -6.71 -15.74
CA ILE A 96 -4.90 -8.12 -16.06
C ILE A 96 -6.41 -8.36 -16.32
N ASP A 97 -6.75 -9.11 -17.37
CA ASP A 97 -8.12 -9.57 -17.65
C ASP A 97 -9.22 -8.48 -17.54
N GLY A 98 -8.98 -7.32 -18.15
CA GLY A 98 -9.92 -6.18 -18.12
C GLY A 98 -9.89 -5.36 -16.83
N TRP A 99 -9.14 -5.78 -15.80
CA TRP A 99 -8.93 -4.99 -14.60
C TRP A 99 -7.72 -4.08 -14.75
N ILE A 100 -7.84 -2.86 -14.23
CA ILE A 100 -6.75 -1.89 -14.16
C ILE A 100 -6.69 -1.35 -12.74
N MET A 101 -5.52 -1.37 -12.13
CA MET A 101 -5.25 -0.75 -10.85
C MET A 101 -4.26 0.39 -11.07
N ALA A 102 -4.68 1.62 -10.77
CA ALA A 102 -3.89 2.83 -10.97
C ALA A 102 -3.57 3.49 -9.64
N GLU A 103 -2.29 3.71 -9.37
CA GLU A 103 -1.79 4.60 -8.33
C GLU A 103 -1.79 6.03 -8.86
N VAL A 104 -2.42 6.96 -8.15
CA VAL A 104 -2.69 8.31 -8.62
C VAL A 104 -2.29 9.33 -7.56
N GLU A 105 -1.63 10.38 -8.02
CA GLU A 105 -1.37 11.60 -7.25
C GLU A 105 -2.26 12.74 -7.79
N PHE A 106 -2.64 13.65 -6.92
CA PHE A 106 -3.41 14.84 -7.25
C PHE A 106 -2.75 16.07 -6.65
N ASN A 107 -3.09 17.24 -7.18
CA ASN A 107 -2.59 18.50 -6.61
C ASN A 107 -3.35 18.89 -5.33
N GLU A 108 -4.64 18.59 -5.27
CA GLU A 108 -5.55 19.07 -4.21
C GLU A 108 -6.24 17.93 -3.43
N LEU A 109 -6.17 16.69 -3.94
CA LEU A 109 -6.75 15.52 -3.30
C LEU A 109 -5.66 14.64 -2.68
N PHE A 110 -6.06 13.79 -1.75
CA PHE A 110 -5.19 12.76 -1.24
C PHE A 110 -4.74 11.80 -2.35
N PRO A 111 -3.54 11.17 -2.21
CA PRO A 111 -3.11 10.10 -3.10
C PRO A 111 -4.14 8.97 -3.09
N ALA A 112 -4.34 8.33 -4.23
CA ALA A 112 -5.35 7.30 -4.37
C ALA A 112 -4.82 6.06 -5.09
N VAL A 113 -5.48 4.94 -4.82
CA VAL A 113 -5.38 3.74 -5.66
C VAL A 113 -6.77 3.43 -6.18
N VAL A 114 -6.92 3.56 -7.49
CA VAL A 114 -8.20 3.46 -8.18
C VAL A 114 -8.26 2.14 -8.92
N LEU A 115 -9.29 1.35 -8.63
CA LEU A 115 -9.61 0.14 -9.37
C LEU A 115 -10.61 0.46 -10.48
N ILE A 116 -10.29 0.04 -11.69
CA ILE A 116 -11.11 0.21 -12.89
C ILE A 116 -11.38 -1.16 -13.48
N LYS A 117 -12.62 -1.38 -13.92
CA LYS A 117 -13.02 -2.57 -14.66
C LYS A 117 -13.39 -2.15 -16.08
N ASN A 118 -12.78 -2.81 -17.04
CA ASN A 118 -13.03 -2.67 -18.46
C ASN A 118 -13.66 -3.96 -18.97
N THR A 119 -14.92 -3.88 -19.43
CA THR A 119 -15.68 -5.01 -19.95
C THR A 119 -15.64 -5.11 -21.49
N GLY A 120 -14.80 -4.33 -22.15
CA GLY A 120 -14.70 -4.22 -23.60
C GLY A 120 -15.54 -3.06 -24.14
N ASP A 121 -16.85 -3.11 -23.90
CA ASP A 121 -17.77 -2.07 -24.36
C ASP A 121 -17.72 -0.80 -23.49
N ASP A 122 -17.45 -0.97 -22.20
CA ASP A 122 -17.42 0.11 -21.20
C ASP A 122 -16.26 -0.07 -20.22
N ALA A 123 -15.82 1.05 -19.65
CA ALA A 123 -14.89 1.06 -18.55
C ALA A 123 -15.37 2.01 -17.44
N TYR A 124 -15.32 1.53 -16.20
CA TYR A 124 -15.79 2.28 -15.04
C TYR A 124 -14.90 2.08 -13.82
N ILE A 125 -14.83 3.10 -12.98
CA ILE A 125 -14.20 3.02 -11.66
C ILE A 125 -15.10 2.20 -10.76
N VAL A 126 -14.52 1.29 -9.98
CA VAL A 126 -15.24 0.48 -8.98
C VAL A 126 -15.29 1.30 -7.67
N PRO A 127 -16.40 1.99 -7.36
CA PRO A 127 -16.40 3.07 -6.36
C PRO A 127 -16.06 2.58 -4.95
N GLN A 128 -16.50 1.36 -4.61
CA GLN A 128 -16.23 0.75 -3.31
C GLN A 128 -14.75 0.35 -3.14
N ALA A 129 -14.02 0.14 -4.24
CA ALA A 129 -12.63 -0.32 -4.24
C ALA A 129 -11.67 0.80 -4.67
N LEU A 130 -11.83 1.94 -4.00
CA LEU A 130 -10.98 3.12 -4.14
C LEU A 130 -10.31 3.40 -2.80
N TRP A 131 -8.98 3.32 -2.76
CA TRP A 131 -8.21 3.82 -1.63
C TRP A 131 -7.94 5.31 -1.82
N SER A 132 -8.11 6.12 -0.78
CA SER A 132 -7.72 7.54 -0.77
C SER A 132 -7.17 7.90 0.60
N GLY A 133 -5.96 8.46 0.65
CA GLY A 133 -5.30 8.85 1.89
C GLY A 133 -3.88 8.31 2.03
N TYR A 134 -3.12 8.89 2.94
CA TYR A 134 -1.80 8.39 3.31
C TYR A 134 -1.90 7.10 4.10
N THR A 135 -0.84 6.28 4.07
CA THR A 135 -0.83 5.01 4.82
C THR A 135 0.00 5.04 6.09
N LYS A 136 0.88 6.04 6.28
CA LYS A 136 1.76 6.08 7.45
C LYS A 136 0.93 6.08 8.74
N PRO A 137 1.33 5.29 9.75
CA PRO A 137 2.59 4.54 9.85
C PRO A 137 2.59 3.14 9.20
N TRP A 138 1.46 2.70 8.65
CA TRP A 138 1.30 1.40 8.02
C TRP A 138 2.07 1.28 6.70
N LYS A 139 2.58 0.09 6.42
CA LYS A 139 3.25 -0.19 5.17
C LYS A 139 2.22 -0.16 4.03
N ALA A 140 2.38 0.79 3.11
CA ALA A 140 1.39 1.11 2.08
C ALA A 140 0.88 -0.11 1.30
N ALA A 141 1.80 -0.87 0.68
CA ALA A 141 1.45 -1.97 -0.21
C ALA A 141 0.53 -3.04 0.43
N PRO A 142 0.89 -3.72 1.54
CA PRO A 142 0.03 -4.71 2.17
C PRO A 142 -1.27 -4.08 2.71
N TYR A 143 -1.22 -2.85 3.23
CA TYR A 143 -2.37 -2.19 3.81
C TYR A 143 -3.45 -1.87 2.76
N ILE A 144 -3.04 -1.28 1.64
CA ILE A 144 -3.91 -1.01 0.49
C ILE A 144 -4.44 -2.32 -0.11
N ARG A 145 -3.59 -3.35 -0.26
CA ARG A 145 -4.01 -4.67 -0.78
C ARG A 145 -5.12 -5.28 0.08
N GLN A 146 -4.98 -5.26 1.40
CA GLN A 146 -5.99 -5.78 2.33
C GLN A 146 -7.29 -4.99 2.28
N TYR A 147 -7.22 -3.67 2.16
CA TYR A 147 -8.41 -2.83 1.96
C TYR A 147 -9.12 -3.21 0.66
N LEU A 148 -8.42 -3.19 -0.48
CA LEU A 148 -9.01 -3.44 -1.78
C LEU A 148 -9.54 -4.88 -1.92
N ALA A 149 -8.88 -5.87 -1.32
CA ALA A 149 -9.36 -7.25 -1.29
C ALA A 149 -10.71 -7.41 -0.57
N ARG A 150 -10.99 -6.59 0.45
CA ARG A 150 -12.28 -6.58 1.14
C ARG A 150 -13.38 -5.95 0.30
N GLN A 151 -13.04 -4.92 -0.48
CA GLN A 151 -14.01 -4.13 -1.24
C GLN A 151 -14.36 -4.72 -2.61
N ALA A 152 -13.39 -5.33 -3.30
CA ALA A 152 -13.58 -5.92 -4.63
C ALA A 152 -13.16 -7.40 -4.66
N LYS A 153 -14.06 -8.28 -4.18
CA LYS A 153 -13.83 -9.73 -4.13
C LYS A 153 -13.68 -10.39 -5.51
N GLU A 154 -14.22 -9.76 -6.54
CA GLU A 154 -14.18 -10.22 -7.93
C GLU A 154 -12.89 -9.85 -8.68
N MET A 155 -12.07 -8.98 -8.11
CA MET A 155 -10.80 -8.60 -8.71
C MET A 155 -9.79 -9.77 -8.65
N PRO A 156 -9.03 -10.02 -9.72
CA PRO A 156 -7.97 -11.02 -9.72
C PRO A 156 -6.98 -10.81 -8.58
N ALA A 157 -6.84 -11.80 -7.69
CA ALA A 157 -5.92 -11.73 -6.56
C ALA A 157 -4.46 -11.51 -7.00
N THR A 158 -4.10 -11.95 -8.21
CA THR A 158 -2.78 -11.73 -8.83
C THR A 158 -2.51 -10.23 -9.03
N LEU A 159 -3.51 -9.45 -9.47
CA LEU A 159 -3.36 -7.99 -9.64
C LEU A 159 -3.00 -7.33 -8.30
N LEU A 160 -3.73 -7.69 -7.24
CA LEU A 160 -3.46 -7.21 -5.89
C LEU A 160 -2.05 -7.54 -5.40
N LYS A 161 -1.63 -8.79 -5.54
CA LYS A 161 -0.29 -9.22 -5.10
C LYS A 161 0.83 -8.49 -5.85
N CYS A 162 0.60 -8.14 -7.11
CA CYS A 162 1.58 -7.51 -7.98
C CYS A 162 1.60 -5.98 -7.93
N PHE A 163 0.53 -5.35 -7.42
CA PHE A 163 0.51 -3.93 -7.12
C PHE A 163 1.64 -3.56 -6.16
N GLU A 164 2.53 -2.66 -6.55
CA GLU A 164 3.61 -2.16 -5.70
C GLU A 164 3.69 -0.64 -5.85
N PRO A 165 3.22 0.14 -4.84
CA PRO A 165 3.18 1.58 -4.94
C PRO A 165 4.59 2.15 -5.12
N VAL A 166 4.72 3.10 -6.03
CA VAL A 166 5.98 3.76 -6.36
C VAL A 166 5.96 5.26 -6.11
N SER A 167 4.79 5.85 -5.84
CA SER A 167 4.64 7.29 -5.63
C SER A 167 5.28 7.74 -4.32
N GLN A 168 5.54 9.06 -4.20
CA GLN A 168 6.15 9.60 -2.98
C GLN A 168 5.20 9.49 -1.79
N SER A 169 3.90 9.67 -2.02
CA SER A 169 2.90 9.64 -0.95
C SER A 169 2.75 8.27 -0.29
N PHE A 170 3.16 7.19 -0.95
CA PHE A 170 3.11 5.82 -0.45
C PHE A 170 4.49 5.22 -0.07
N ARG A 171 5.55 6.04 -0.03
CA ARG A 171 6.91 5.63 0.38
C ARG A 171 7.21 5.82 1.86
#